data_AF-A0A0C9TSC7-F1
#
_entry.id   AF-A0A0C9TSC7-F1
#
_cell.length_a   1.000
_cell.length_b   1.000
_cell.length_c   1.000
_cell.angle_alpha   90.00
_cell.angle_beta   90.00
_cell.angle_gamma   90.00
#
_symmetry.space_group_name_H-M   'P 1'
#
loop_
_entity.id
_entity.type
_entity.pdbx_description
1 polymer ?
#
loop_
_entity_poly.entity_id
_entity_poly.type
_entity_poly.pdbx_seq_one_letter_code
_entity_poly.pdbx_strand_id
1 'polypeptide(L)'
;TPSKRMRIMSAAVSQTSASYLVSKAHMPMGKTIPAPVFMMTPQLLNPDWSLLAETNTANTDVNGTEYWRSRAMGLEESLRRAQQQLAAREQISAGQNAQIIIQDLTLRKLNKTLNTKEKKDEDRTKLYPSGNGRHMTDGKFVEELKKDQRKRVAKVEAKRLRKEVRVVKQGENATLKARWEEIKTKHAEEVKMWEAECEELTRRGVQKKELPKRPKHLPK
;
A
#
# COMPACT_ATOMS: atom_id res chain seq x y z
N THR A 1 11.49 -33.89 0.90
CA THR A 1 10.28 -34.71 1.13
C THR A 1 9.07 -34.10 0.43
N PRO A 2 8.17 -34.92 -0.12
CA PRO A 2 6.98 -34.49 -0.86
C PRO A 2 6.08 -33.53 -0.05
N SER A 3 5.90 -33.80 1.25
CA SER A 3 5.19 -32.94 2.20
C SER A 3 5.73 -31.50 2.25
N LYS A 4 7.05 -31.33 2.20
CA LYS A 4 7.68 -30.00 2.19
C LYS A 4 7.38 -29.23 0.90
N ARG A 5 7.33 -29.93 -0.25
CA ARG A 5 6.97 -29.34 -1.54
C ARG A 5 5.49 -28.95 -1.58
N MET A 6 4.60 -29.81 -1.09
CA MET A 6 3.16 -29.52 -0.96
C MET A 6 2.91 -28.28 -0.11
N ARG A 7 3.56 -28.17 1.06
CA ARG A 7 3.43 -27.02 1.95
C ARG A 7 3.89 -25.71 1.30
N ILE A 8 4.99 -25.74 0.55
CA ILE A 8 5.48 -24.56 -0.20
C ILE A 8 4.49 -24.17 -1.29
N MET A 9 3.96 -25.14 -2.03
CA MET A 9 2.97 -24.89 -3.08
C MET A 9 1.67 -24.30 -2.52
N SER A 10 1.13 -24.90 -1.45
CA SER A 10 -0.08 -24.39 -0.78
C SER A 10 0.12 -22.99 -0.21
N ALA A 11 1.31 -22.69 0.34
CA ALA A 11 1.65 -21.37 0.83
C ALA A 11 1.78 -20.33 -0.31
N ALA A 12 2.31 -20.73 -1.47
CA ALA A 12 2.38 -19.85 -2.64
C ALA A 12 0.99 -19.56 -3.22
N VAL A 13 0.12 -20.57 -3.31
CA VAL A 13 -1.25 -20.44 -3.83
C VAL A 13 -2.11 -19.59 -2.90
N SER A 14 -2.01 -19.76 -1.57
CA SER A 14 -2.77 -18.94 -0.61
C SER A 14 -2.42 -17.44 -0.68
N GLN A 15 -1.21 -17.12 -1.12
CA GLN A 15 -0.75 -15.75 -1.37
C GLN A 15 -1.21 -15.18 -2.71
N THR A 16 -1.92 -15.93 -3.56
CA THR A 16 -2.46 -15.42 -4.83
C THR A 16 -3.94 -15.01 -4.70
N SER A 17 -4.44 -14.19 -5.62
CA SER A 17 -5.87 -13.89 -5.71
C SER A 17 -6.59 -15.05 -6.40
N ALA A 18 -7.75 -15.47 -5.91
CA ALA A 18 -8.44 -16.68 -6.36
C ALA A 18 -8.81 -16.70 -7.87
N SER A 19 -8.80 -15.54 -8.53
CA SER A 19 -9.14 -15.39 -9.95
C SER A 19 -7.94 -15.27 -10.89
N TYR A 20 -6.76 -14.90 -10.40
CA TYR A 20 -5.55 -14.73 -11.20
C TYR A 20 -4.36 -15.08 -10.31
N LEU A 21 -3.42 -15.90 -10.81
CA LEU A 21 -2.16 -16.32 -10.14
C LEU A 21 -1.18 -15.15 -9.84
N VAL A 22 -1.71 -13.96 -9.55
CA VAL A 22 -0.99 -12.76 -9.17
C VAL A 22 -0.83 -12.76 -7.65
N SER A 23 0.41 -12.66 -7.18
CA SER A 23 0.68 -12.61 -5.74
C SER A 23 0.10 -11.34 -5.11
N LYS A 24 -0.52 -11.51 -3.94
CA LYS A 24 -0.95 -10.44 -3.02
C LYS A 24 0.22 -9.74 -2.34
N ALA A 25 1.43 -10.29 -2.45
CA ALA A 25 2.63 -9.73 -1.85
C ALA A 25 2.86 -8.28 -2.31
N HIS A 26 3.13 -7.39 -1.36
CA HIS A 26 3.49 -6.00 -1.59
C HIS A 26 4.69 -5.93 -2.56
N MET A 27 4.64 -5.11 -3.61
CA MET A 27 5.81 -4.92 -4.48
C MET A 27 6.88 -4.14 -3.71
N PRO A 28 8.06 -4.72 -3.41
CA PRO A 28 9.14 -3.99 -2.76
C PRO A 28 9.64 -2.87 -3.68
N MET A 29 10.12 -1.77 -3.10
CA MET A 29 10.81 -0.71 -3.85
C MET A 29 12.01 -1.34 -4.56
N GLY A 30 12.06 -1.21 -5.89
CA GLY A 30 13.10 -1.83 -6.72
C GLY A 30 12.59 -2.86 -7.73
N LYS A 31 11.33 -3.30 -7.66
CA LYS A 31 10.75 -4.08 -8.77
C LYS A 31 10.48 -3.19 -9.98
N THR A 32 11.25 -3.41 -11.03
CA THR A 32 11.03 -2.80 -12.35
C THR A 32 9.97 -3.55 -13.13
N ILE A 33 9.29 -2.84 -14.02
CA ILE A 33 8.36 -3.45 -14.98
C ILE A 33 9.21 -4.38 -15.86
N PRO A 34 8.82 -5.65 -16.05
CA PRO A 34 9.55 -6.55 -16.93
C PRO A 34 9.58 -5.96 -18.34
N ALA A 35 10.77 -5.95 -18.95
CA ALA A 35 10.92 -5.48 -20.32
C ALA A 35 10.04 -6.33 -21.27
N PRO A 36 9.35 -5.70 -22.24
CA PRO A 36 8.59 -6.45 -23.23
C PRO A 36 9.51 -7.39 -24.00
N VAL A 37 9.07 -8.62 -24.22
CA VAL A 37 9.80 -9.59 -25.03
C VAL A 37 9.28 -9.48 -26.45
N PHE A 38 10.07 -8.90 -27.34
CA PHE A 38 9.75 -8.83 -28.75
C PHE A 38 10.00 -10.19 -29.39
N MET A 39 8.93 -10.93 -29.67
CA MET A 39 9.03 -12.13 -30.50
C MET A 39 9.35 -11.72 -31.93
N MET A 40 10.46 -12.23 -32.46
CA MET A 40 10.76 -12.10 -33.88
C MET A 40 9.82 -12.98 -34.68
N THR A 41 9.34 -12.47 -35.82
CA THR A 41 8.60 -13.29 -36.78
C THR A 41 9.50 -14.41 -37.30
N PRO A 42 9.06 -15.68 -37.28
CA PRO A 42 9.83 -16.76 -37.86
C PRO A 42 10.05 -16.49 -39.35
N GLN A 43 11.24 -16.82 -39.86
CA GLN A 43 11.58 -16.70 -41.28
C GLN A 43 10.84 -17.79 -42.07
N LEU A 44 9.55 -17.54 -42.35
CA LEU A 44 8.71 -18.40 -43.17
C LEU A 44 8.75 -17.91 -44.61
N LEU A 45 8.74 -18.86 -45.56
CA LEU A 45 8.62 -18.57 -46.97
C LEU A 45 7.34 -17.76 -47.23
N ASN A 46 7.46 -16.71 -48.04
CA ASN A 46 6.30 -15.91 -48.41
C ASN A 46 5.39 -16.70 -49.36
N PRO A 47 4.07 -16.58 -49.20
CA PRO A 47 3.12 -17.06 -50.19
C PRO A 47 3.32 -16.30 -51.50
N ASP A 48 3.21 -17.01 -52.62
CA ASP A 48 3.30 -16.41 -53.95
C ASP A 48 1.95 -15.82 -54.35
N TRP A 49 1.79 -14.52 -54.10
CA TRP A 49 0.58 -13.79 -54.46
C TRP A 49 0.44 -13.55 -55.96
N SER A 50 1.50 -13.75 -56.75
CA SER A 50 1.42 -13.59 -58.21
C SER A 50 0.49 -14.61 -58.87
N LEU A 51 0.26 -15.76 -58.21
CA LEU A 51 -0.68 -16.79 -58.64
C LEU A 51 -2.16 -16.35 -58.60
N LEU A 52 -2.47 -15.28 -57.85
CA LEU A 52 -3.81 -14.68 -57.82
C LEU A 52 -4.00 -13.62 -58.91
N ALA A 53 -2.91 -13.13 -59.51
CA ALA A 53 -3.03 -12.22 -60.63
C ALA A 53 -3.73 -12.96 -61.79
N GLU A 54 -4.82 -12.36 -62.27
CA GLU A 54 -5.46 -12.78 -63.51
C GLU A 54 -4.44 -12.64 -64.63
N THR A 55 -3.86 -13.75 -65.05
CA THR A 55 -3.24 -13.80 -66.37
C THR A 55 -4.39 -13.70 -67.33
N ASN A 56 -4.61 -12.52 -67.92
CA ASN A 56 -5.53 -12.32 -69.04
C ASN A 56 -5.26 -13.39 -70.10
N THR A 57 -6.00 -14.50 -70.06
CA THR A 57 -5.92 -15.60 -71.03
C THR A 57 -6.60 -15.24 -72.35
N ALA A 58 -6.82 -13.94 -72.61
CA ALA A 58 -7.39 -13.47 -73.86
C ALA A 58 -6.51 -13.76 -75.09
N ASN A 59 -5.22 -14.11 -74.93
CA ASN A 59 -4.29 -14.24 -76.06
C ASN A 59 -3.27 -15.39 -76.02
N THR A 60 -3.39 -16.36 -75.11
CA THR A 60 -2.48 -17.52 -75.11
C THR A 60 -3.26 -18.81 -75.00
N ASP A 61 -2.99 -19.70 -75.93
CA ASP A 61 -3.55 -21.03 -76.16
C ASP A 61 -3.18 -22.02 -75.02
N VAL A 62 -3.37 -21.60 -73.76
CA VAL A 62 -2.97 -22.34 -72.56
C VAL A 62 -4.11 -23.29 -72.14
N ASN A 63 -4.58 -24.11 -73.06
CA ASN A 63 -5.57 -25.15 -72.80
C ASN A 63 -4.91 -26.52 -72.63
N GLY A 64 -3.89 -26.58 -71.77
CA GLY A 64 -3.26 -27.83 -71.34
C GLY A 64 -3.71 -28.20 -69.93
N THR A 65 -4.19 -29.43 -69.73
CA THR A 65 -4.54 -30.01 -68.42
C THR A 65 -3.39 -29.93 -67.41
N GLU A 66 -2.14 -29.98 -67.90
CA GLU A 66 -0.92 -29.89 -67.10
C GLU A 66 -0.69 -28.48 -66.52
N TYR A 67 -1.03 -27.42 -67.27
CA TYR A 67 -0.92 -26.04 -66.79
C TYR A 67 -1.85 -25.80 -65.59
N TRP A 68 -3.11 -26.21 -65.71
CA TRP A 68 -4.09 -26.07 -64.63
C TRP A 68 -3.71 -26.91 -63.40
N ARG A 69 -3.14 -28.11 -63.59
CA ARG A 69 -2.60 -28.91 -62.48
C ARG A 69 -1.41 -28.21 -61.80
N SER A 70 -0.46 -27.68 -62.55
CA SER A 70 0.69 -26.96 -62.01
C SER A 70 0.26 -25.71 -61.24
N ARG A 71 -0.70 -24.94 -61.80
CA ARG A 71 -1.27 -23.77 -61.14
C ARG A 71 -2.03 -24.13 -59.86
N ALA A 72 -2.82 -25.22 -59.86
CA ALA A 72 -3.52 -25.69 -58.67
C ALA A 72 -2.54 -26.10 -57.56
N MET A 73 -1.49 -26.86 -57.89
CA MET A 73 -0.43 -27.23 -56.94
C MET A 73 0.29 -26.01 -56.37
N GLY A 74 0.62 -25.02 -57.21
CA GLY A 74 1.24 -23.77 -56.76
C GLY A 74 0.33 -22.97 -55.82
N LEU A 75 -0.97 -22.90 -56.13
CA LEU A 75 -1.96 -22.24 -55.28
C LEU A 75 -2.09 -22.97 -53.92
N GLU A 76 -2.19 -24.29 -53.92
CA GLU A 76 -2.25 -25.09 -52.68
C GLU A 76 -1.02 -24.86 -51.79
N GLU A 77 0.18 -24.84 -52.37
CA GLU A 77 1.40 -24.60 -51.61
C GLU A 77 1.49 -23.16 -51.09
N SER A 78 1.08 -22.18 -51.90
CA SER A 78 1.00 -20.78 -51.47
C SER A 78 0.01 -20.58 -50.32
N LEU A 79 -1.14 -21.27 -50.36
CA LEU A 79 -2.16 -21.22 -49.31
C LEU A 79 -1.62 -21.85 -48.02
N ARG A 80 -0.92 -22.99 -48.12
CA ARG A 80 -0.25 -23.63 -46.99
C ARG A 80 0.77 -22.69 -46.34
N ARG A 81 1.57 -21.97 -47.13
CA ARG A 81 2.53 -20.96 -46.62
C ARG A 81 1.81 -19.80 -45.93
N ALA A 82 0.74 -19.27 -46.51
CA ALA A 82 -0.07 -18.22 -45.90
C ALA A 82 -0.69 -18.67 -44.56
N GLN A 83 -1.20 -19.90 -44.48
CA GLN A 83 -1.75 -20.47 -43.25
C GLN A 83 -0.68 -20.57 -42.15
N GLN A 84 0.53 -21.01 -42.47
CA GLN A 84 1.65 -21.06 -41.52
C GLN A 84 2.03 -19.66 -41.02
N GLN A 85 2.07 -18.67 -41.92
CA GLN A 85 2.35 -17.29 -41.54
C GLN A 85 1.27 -16.70 -40.63
N LEU A 86 -0.01 -16.98 -40.92
CA LEU A 86 -1.12 -16.51 -40.09
C LEU A 86 -1.04 -17.10 -38.69
N ALA A 87 -0.85 -18.42 -38.58
CA ALA A 87 -0.69 -19.09 -37.29
C ALA A 87 0.49 -18.53 -36.48
N ALA A 88 1.64 -18.29 -37.12
CA ALA A 88 2.79 -17.67 -36.45
C ALA A 88 2.47 -16.25 -35.94
N ARG A 89 1.76 -15.44 -36.74
CA ARG A 89 1.35 -14.08 -36.36
C ARG A 89 0.34 -14.08 -35.21
N GLU A 90 -0.61 -15.00 -35.21
CA GLU A 90 -1.57 -15.15 -34.12
C GLU A 90 -0.88 -15.46 -32.79
N GLN A 91 0.11 -16.35 -32.79
CA GLN A 91 0.90 -16.66 -31.59
C GLN A 91 1.69 -15.44 -31.09
N ILE A 92 2.30 -14.67 -32.00
CA ILE A 92 3.01 -13.43 -31.65
C ILE A 92 2.05 -12.40 -31.06
N SER A 93 0.89 -12.20 -31.70
CA SER A 93 -0.15 -11.27 -31.24
C SER A 93 -0.69 -11.67 -29.86
N ALA A 94 -0.94 -12.96 -29.63
CA ALA A 94 -1.33 -13.48 -28.32
C ALA A 94 -0.27 -13.19 -27.25
N GLY A 95 1.00 -13.40 -27.57
CA GLY A 95 2.13 -13.08 -26.68
C GLY A 95 2.21 -11.58 -26.35
N GLN A 96 2.07 -10.72 -27.35
CA GLN A 96 2.05 -9.26 -27.19
C GLN A 96 0.87 -8.79 -26.32
N ASN A 97 -0.33 -9.31 -26.56
CA ASN A 97 -1.51 -9.01 -25.76
C ASN A 97 -1.33 -9.43 -24.30
N ALA A 98 -0.76 -10.61 -24.06
CA ALA A 98 -0.44 -11.07 -22.71
C ALA A 98 0.55 -10.14 -22.01
N GLN A 99 1.57 -9.64 -22.72
CA GLN A 99 2.53 -8.68 -22.16
C GLN A 99 1.87 -7.36 -21.78
N ILE A 100 0.98 -6.83 -22.62
CA ILE A 100 0.23 -5.59 -22.32
C ILE A 100 -0.57 -5.75 -21.03
N ILE A 101 -1.28 -6.87 -20.87
CA ILE A 101 -2.06 -7.16 -19.66
C ILE A 101 -1.16 -7.25 -18.43
N ILE A 102 -0.02 -7.95 -18.53
CA ILE A 102 0.95 -8.04 -17.42
C ILE A 102 1.48 -6.66 -17.05
N GLN A 103 1.88 -5.84 -18.04
CA GLN A 103 2.37 -4.49 -17.81
C GLN A 103 1.31 -3.61 -17.14
N ASP A 104 0.06 -3.60 -17.63
CA ASP A 104 -1.04 -2.86 -17.02
C ASP A 104 -1.28 -3.29 -15.56
N LEU A 105 -1.32 -4.60 -15.28
CA LEU A 105 -1.46 -5.11 -13.92
C LEU A 105 -0.32 -4.68 -13.00
N THR A 106 0.92 -4.70 -13.49
CA THR A 106 2.08 -4.22 -12.72
C THR A 106 1.99 -2.72 -12.44
N LEU A 107 1.58 -1.91 -13.43
CA LEU A 107 1.39 -0.46 -13.28
C LEU A 107 0.30 -0.14 -12.27
N ARG A 108 -0.86 -0.81 -12.34
CA ARG A 108 -1.95 -0.63 -11.36
C ARG A 108 -1.49 -0.95 -9.94
N LYS A 109 -0.70 -2.02 -9.78
CA LYS A 109 -0.16 -2.41 -8.46
C LYS A 109 0.86 -1.38 -7.96
N LEU A 110 1.74 -0.89 -8.83
CA LEU A 110 2.71 0.16 -8.49
C LEU A 110 2.02 1.46 -8.10
N ASN A 111 1.00 1.88 -8.85
CA ASN A 111 0.21 3.07 -8.58
C ASN A 111 -0.53 2.97 -7.24
N LYS A 112 -1.10 1.80 -6.90
CA LYS A 112 -1.66 1.55 -5.56
C LYS A 112 -0.60 1.67 -4.46
N THR A 113 0.60 1.12 -4.66
CA THR A 113 1.68 1.23 -3.66
C THR A 113 2.20 2.66 -3.51
N LEU A 114 2.26 3.43 -4.60
CA LEU A 114 2.65 4.84 -4.57
C LEU A 114 1.61 5.66 -3.81
N ASN A 115 0.34 5.55 -4.20
CA ASN A 115 -0.77 6.25 -3.55
C ASN A 115 -0.88 5.94 -2.05
N THR A 116 -0.67 4.69 -1.63
CA THR A 116 -0.73 4.34 -0.20
C THR A 116 0.42 4.95 0.60
N LYS A 117 1.58 5.18 -0.02
CA LYS A 117 2.72 5.86 0.62
C LYS A 117 2.54 7.38 0.62
N GLU A 118 2.11 7.98 -0.48
CA GLU A 118 1.86 9.42 -0.58
C GLU A 118 0.73 9.88 0.35
N LYS A 119 -0.27 9.02 0.61
CA LYS A 119 -1.34 9.34 1.56
C LYS A 119 -0.89 9.37 3.03
N LYS A 120 0.23 8.73 3.39
CA LYS A 120 0.68 8.61 4.79
C LYS A 120 1.34 9.86 5.35
N ASP A 121 1.97 10.69 4.51
CA ASP A 121 2.57 11.95 4.96
C ASP A 121 1.58 13.12 4.80
N GLU A 122 0.80 13.40 5.85
CA GLU A 122 0.00 14.63 5.93
C GLU A 122 0.84 15.89 6.21
N ASP A 123 2.08 15.71 6.67
CA ASP A 123 2.97 16.83 6.99
C ASP A 123 3.69 17.42 5.77
N ARG A 124 3.63 16.79 4.59
CA ARG A 124 4.25 17.27 3.34
C ARG A 124 3.24 17.90 2.39
N THR A 125 3.67 18.92 1.65
CA THR A 125 2.76 19.71 0.80
C THR A 125 2.34 18.82 -0.35
N LYS A 126 1.06 18.44 -0.41
CA LYS A 126 0.55 17.58 -1.48
C LYS A 126 0.38 18.43 -2.74
N LEU A 127 1.40 18.44 -3.59
CA LEU A 127 1.31 19.10 -4.90
C LEU A 127 0.34 18.37 -5.84
N TYR A 128 0.15 17.07 -5.65
CA TYR A 128 -0.75 16.24 -6.46
C TYR A 128 -1.66 15.36 -5.58
N PRO A 129 -2.66 15.93 -4.89
CA PRO A 129 -3.52 15.16 -3.97
C PRO A 129 -4.25 13.98 -4.62
N SER A 130 -4.45 14.03 -5.94
CA SER A 130 -5.12 13.03 -6.76
C SER A 130 -4.20 12.25 -7.70
N GLY A 131 -2.88 12.45 -7.64
CA GLY A 131 -1.89 11.74 -8.49
C GLY A 131 -1.92 12.07 -9.99
N ASN A 132 -2.78 13.00 -10.42
CA ASN A 132 -2.83 13.46 -11.81
C ASN A 132 -1.97 14.71 -12.01
N GLY A 133 -1.41 14.88 -13.20
CA GLY A 133 -0.77 16.13 -13.60
C GLY A 133 -1.75 17.30 -13.49
N ARG A 134 -1.32 18.41 -12.91
CA ARG A 134 -2.12 19.62 -12.71
C ARG A 134 -1.35 20.84 -13.19
N HIS A 135 -2.07 21.81 -13.73
CA HIS A 135 -1.51 23.12 -14.04
C HIS A 135 -1.28 23.88 -12.73
N MET A 136 -0.02 24.18 -12.43
CA MET A 136 0.39 24.83 -11.17
C MET A 136 -0.10 26.27 -11.04
N THR A 137 -0.55 26.86 -12.14
CA THR A 137 -1.14 28.21 -12.21
C THR A 137 -2.66 28.21 -12.12
N ASP A 138 -3.32 27.04 -12.12
CA ASP A 138 -4.77 26.97 -11.99
C ASP A 138 -5.22 27.55 -10.64
N GLY A 139 -6.20 28.46 -10.68
CA GLY A 139 -6.70 29.16 -9.49
C GLY A 139 -7.20 28.18 -8.42
N LYS A 140 -7.84 27.07 -8.84
CA LYS A 140 -8.30 26.01 -7.93
C LYS A 140 -7.14 25.37 -7.17
N PHE A 141 -6.01 25.13 -7.83
CA PHE A 141 -4.81 24.59 -7.20
C PHE A 141 -4.21 25.58 -6.19
N VAL A 142 -4.13 26.86 -6.55
CA VAL A 142 -3.63 27.91 -5.64
C VAL A 142 -4.49 28.01 -4.38
N GLU A 143 -5.83 27.90 -4.50
CA GLU A 143 -6.72 27.88 -3.35
C GLU A 143 -6.55 26.65 -2.46
N GLU A 144 -6.40 25.46 -3.05
CA GLU A 144 -6.11 24.23 -2.30
C GLU A 144 -4.80 24.35 -1.51
N LEU A 145 -3.76 24.89 -2.14
CA LEU A 145 -2.46 25.11 -1.52
C LEU A 145 -2.54 26.10 -0.34
N LYS A 146 -3.33 27.17 -0.49
CA LYS A 146 -3.62 28.11 0.61
C LYS A 146 -4.39 27.44 1.75
N LYS A 147 -5.37 26.58 1.46
CA LYS A 147 -6.12 25.83 2.48
C LYS A 147 -5.21 24.89 3.28
N ASP A 148 -4.32 24.17 2.61
CA ASP A 148 -3.36 23.29 3.27
C ASP A 148 -2.36 24.06 4.12
N GLN A 149 -1.90 25.23 3.66
CA GLN A 149 -1.05 26.10 4.47
C GLN A 149 -1.76 26.58 5.74
N ARG A 150 -3.04 26.98 5.66
CA ARG A 150 -3.84 27.37 6.83
C ARG A 150 -3.99 26.23 7.83
N LYS A 151 -4.25 25.01 7.35
CA LYS A 151 -4.34 23.82 8.22
C LYS A 151 -3.04 23.55 8.97
N ARG A 152 -1.89 23.75 8.33
CA ARG A 152 -0.58 23.58 8.97
C ARG A 152 -0.34 24.59 10.08
N VAL A 153 -0.60 25.87 9.81
CA VAL A 153 -0.48 26.93 10.81
C VAL A 153 -1.39 26.62 11.99
N ALA A 154 -2.65 26.26 11.75
CA ALA A 154 -3.58 25.87 12.81
C ALA A 154 -3.10 24.65 13.62
N LYS A 155 -2.50 23.64 12.98
CA LYS A 155 -1.94 22.45 13.64
C LYS A 155 -0.74 22.81 14.53
N VAL A 156 0.11 23.75 14.09
CA VAL A 156 1.26 24.25 14.86
C VAL A 156 0.78 25.03 16.08
N GLU A 157 -0.16 25.95 15.91
CA GLU A 157 -0.75 26.72 17.01
C GLU A 157 -1.46 25.80 18.02
N ALA A 158 -2.25 24.83 17.56
CA ALA A 158 -2.89 23.85 18.43
C ALA A 158 -1.86 23.01 19.23
N LYS A 159 -0.72 22.64 18.62
CA LYS A 159 0.37 21.98 19.34
C LYS A 159 0.99 22.90 20.40
N ARG A 160 1.14 24.21 20.12
CA ARG A 160 1.66 25.19 21.07
C ARG A 160 0.74 25.33 22.28
N LEU A 161 -0.55 25.57 22.04
CA LEU A 161 -1.58 25.66 23.09
C LEU A 161 -1.65 24.40 23.95
N ARG A 162 -1.55 23.21 23.35
CA ARG A 162 -1.50 21.94 24.10
C ARG A 162 -0.29 21.83 25.01
N LYS A 163 0.87 22.34 24.60
CA LYS A 163 2.08 22.36 25.44
C LYS A 163 1.90 23.34 26.61
N GLU A 164 1.39 24.53 26.35
CA GLU A 164 1.11 25.54 27.37
C GLU A 164 0.15 24.98 28.45
N VAL A 165 -0.98 24.41 28.04
CA VAL A 165 -1.95 23.77 28.96
C VAL A 165 -1.30 22.64 29.78
N ARG A 166 -0.42 21.85 29.17
CA ARG A 166 0.27 20.76 29.87
C ARG A 166 1.22 21.29 30.95
N VAL A 167 1.94 22.38 30.68
CA VAL A 167 2.84 23.02 31.64
C VAL A 167 2.04 23.59 32.81
N VAL A 168 0.93 24.28 32.53
CA VAL A 168 0.04 24.82 33.59
C VAL A 168 -0.49 23.70 34.50
N LYS A 169 -1.04 22.62 33.91
CA LYS A 169 -1.53 21.46 34.68
C LYS A 169 -0.44 20.76 35.49
N GLN A 170 0.79 20.72 34.98
CA GLN A 170 1.92 20.19 35.74
C GLN A 170 2.25 21.05 36.95
N GLY A 171 2.22 22.39 36.80
CA GLY A 171 2.38 23.32 37.92
C GLY A 171 1.29 23.15 38.98
N GLU A 172 0.02 23.15 38.57
CA GLU A 172 -1.11 22.94 39.48
C GLU A 172 -0.99 21.62 40.25
N ASN A 173 -0.71 20.51 39.56
CA ASN A 173 -0.51 19.20 40.19
C ASN A 173 0.70 19.19 41.14
N ALA A 174 1.77 19.91 40.83
CA ALA A 174 2.92 20.02 41.74
C ALA A 174 2.55 20.76 43.02
N THR A 175 1.78 21.86 42.93
CA THR A 175 1.30 22.59 44.12
C THR A 175 0.35 21.76 44.98
N LEU A 176 -0.57 21.01 44.36
CA LEU A 176 -1.49 20.12 45.07
C LEU A 176 -0.73 18.98 45.77
N LYS A 177 0.27 18.39 45.10
CA LYS A 177 1.13 17.37 45.71
C LYS A 177 1.92 17.91 46.90
N ALA A 178 2.51 19.09 46.78
CA ALA A 178 3.25 19.71 47.90
C ALA A 178 2.34 19.91 49.12
N ARG A 179 1.14 20.47 48.92
CA ARG A 179 0.13 20.63 49.99
C ARG A 179 -0.29 19.30 50.60
N TRP A 180 -0.45 18.26 49.76
CA TRP A 180 -0.82 16.93 50.24
C TRP A 180 0.28 16.27 51.07
N GLU A 181 1.54 16.43 50.68
CA GLU A 181 2.67 15.94 51.47
C GLU A 181 2.80 16.70 52.80
N GLU A 182 2.60 18.01 52.84
CA GLU A 182 2.55 18.78 54.10
C GLU A 182 1.44 18.30 55.05
N ILE A 183 0.27 17.97 54.50
CA ILE A 183 -0.85 17.43 55.30
C ILE A 183 -0.48 16.04 55.84
N LYS A 184 0.16 15.19 55.04
CA LYS A 184 0.62 13.86 55.49
C LYS A 184 1.67 13.96 56.59
N THR A 185 2.64 14.86 56.47
CA THR A 185 3.69 15.00 57.49
C THR A 185 3.10 15.48 58.81
N LYS A 186 2.22 16.50 58.77
CA LYS A 186 1.49 16.97 59.96
C LYS A 186 0.66 15.87 60.61
N HIS A 187 -0.09 15.10 59.82
CA HIS A 187 -0.87 13.98 60.35
C HIS A 187 0.01 12.88 60.94
N ALA A 188 1.17 12.59 60.33
CA ALA A 188 2.12 11.63 60.87
C ALA A 188 2.70 12.10 62.22
N GLU A 189 2.98 13.40 62.36
CA GLU A 189 3.40 14.02 63.62
C GLU A 189 2.29 13.94 64.69
N GLU A 190 1.04 14.27 64.34
CA GLU A 190 -0.11 14.14 65.23
C GLU A 190 -0.32 12.70 65.71
N VAL A 191 -0.15 11.71 64.83
CA VAL A 191 -0.24 10.29 65.19
C VAL A 191 0.90 9.88 66.12
N LYS A 192 2.14 10.33 65.87
CA LYS A 192 3.27 10.06 66.76
C LYS A 192 3.08 10.67 68.15
N MET A 193 2.60 11.91 68.21
CA MET A 193 2.30 12.58 69.48
C MET A 193 1.20 11.84 70.24
N TRP A 194 0.13 11.43 69.55
CA TRP A 194 -0.94 10.63 70.12
C TRP A 194 -0.45 9.25 70.63
N GLU A 195 0.41 8.56 69.87
CA GLU A 195 1.02 7.29 70.28
C GLU A 195 1.85 7.47 71.55
N ALA A 196 2.68 8.52 71.62
CA ALA A 196 3.48 8.85 72.80
C ALA A 196 2.61 9.17 74.03
N GLU A 197 1.56 9.98 73.86
CA GLU A 197 0.60 10.28 74.94
C GLU A 197 -0.13 9.02 75.43
N CYS A 198 -0.52 8.14 74.51
CA CYS A 198 -1.17 6.88 74.88
C CYS A 198 -0.22 5.94 75.63
N GLU A 199 1.05 5.87 75.22
CA GLU A 199 2.07 5.11 75.93
C GLU A 199 2.31 5.64 77.36
N GLU A 200 2.40 6.96 77.53
CA GLU A 200 2.53 7.57 78.85
C GLU A 200 1.33 7.29 79.76
N LEU A 201 0.10 7.44 79.24
CA LEU A 201 -1.12 7.15 80.00
C LEU A 201 -1.25 5.66 80.35
N THR A 202 -0.79 4.77 79.47
CA THR A 202 -0.74 3.33 79.75
C THR A 202 0.28 3.02 80.85
N ARG A 203 1.47 3.67 80.85
CA ARG A 203 2.45 3.54 81.95
C ARG A 203 1.92 4.05 83.29
N ARG A 204 1.05 5.05 83.28
CA ARG A 204 0.39 5.60 84.48
C ARG A 204 -0.82 4.77 84.96
N GLY A 205 -1.13 3.65 84.28
CA GLY A 205 -2.16 2.71 84.71
C GLY A 205 -3.60 3.07 84.30
N VAL A 206 -3.77 4.01 83.37
CA VAL A 206 -5.10 4.38 82.85
C VAL A 206 -5.69 3.23 82.04
N GLN A 207 -6.98 2.93 82.26
CA GLN A 207 -7.65 1.85 81.53
C GLN A 207 -7.77 2.21 80.04
N LYS A 208 -7.61 1.22 79.15
CA LYS A 208 -7.67 1.40 77.68
C LYS A 208 -8.92 2.12 77.16
N LYS A 209 -10.03 2.13 77.92
CA LYS A 209 -11.29 2.80 77.56
C LYS A 209 -11.23 4.33 77.71
N GLU A 210 -10.29 4.85 78.50
CA GLU A 210 -10.13 6.28 78.79
C GLU A 210 -8.98 6.92 77.99
N LEU A 211 -8.31 6.16 77.12
CA LEU A 211 -7.27 6.69 76.24
C LEU A 211 -7.86 7.68 75.22
N PRO A 212 -7.09 8.72 74.82
CA PRO A 212 -7.50 9.66 73.79
C PRO A 212 -7.85 8.94 72.49
N LYS A 213 -8.88 9.40 71.78
CA LYS A 213 -9.28 8.82 70.50
C LYS A 213 -8.23 9.12 69.43
N ARG A 214 -7.88 8.11 68.63
CA ARG A 214 -6.93 8.25 67.52
C ARG A 214 -7.36 9.37 66.56
N PRO A 215 -6.42 10.19 66.05
CA PRO A 215 -6.68 11.14 64.98
C PRO A 215 -7.42 10.47 63.81
N LYS A 216 -8.47 11.13 63.29
CA LYS A 216 -9.28 10.57 62.20
C LYS A 216 -8.44 10.46 60.92
N HIS A 217 -8.54 9.32 60.24
CA HIS A 217 -7.90 9.13 58.95
C HIS A 217 -8.38 10.17 57.93
N LEU A 218 -7.44 10.77 57.22
CA LEU A 218 -7.75 11.63 56.08
C LEU A 218 -8.41 10.78 54.98
N PRO A 219 -9.52 11.25 54.37
CA PRO A 219 -10.14 10.55 53.24
C PRO A 219 -9.18 10.47 52.05
N LYS A 220 -9.22 9.33 51.35
CA LYS A 220 -8.38 9.02 50.18
C LYS A 220 -8.67 9.92 48.99
#